data_AF-A0A383VWB8-F1
#
_entry.id   AF-A0A383VWB8-F1
#
_cell.length_a   1.000
_cell.length_b   1.000
_cell.length_c   1.000
_cell.angle_alpha   90.00
_cell.angle_beta   90.00
_cell.angle_gamma   90.00
#
_symmetry.space_group_name_H-M   'P 1'
#
loop_
_entity.id
_entity.type
_entity.pdbx_description
1 polymer ?
#
loop_
_entity_poly.entity_id
_entity_poly.type
_entity_poly.pdbx_seq_one_letter_code
_entity_poly.pdbx_strand_id
1 'polypeptide(L)' 'MYEHASKLHNHKNAQVLLYMARAHHDAGDHLPAKCVLLKALHLAPTDIKVRLNLAFVLQVLGPQLLQGFVLQE' A
#
# COMPACT_ATOMS: atom_id res chain seq x y z
N MET A 1 8.74 3.88 12.80
CA MET A 1 9.65 2.72 12.75
C MET A 1 9.93 2.26 11.31
N TYR A 2 8.91 1.90 10.53
CA TYR A 2 9.10 1.41 9.16
C TYR A 2 9.71 2.43 8.19
N GLU A 3 9.44 3.72 8.36
CA GLU A 3 10.05 4.76 7.53
C GLU A 3 11.58 4.83 7.72
N HIS A 4 12.05 4.73 8.96
CA HIS A 4 13.49 4.67 9.27
C HIS A 4 14.13 3.40 8.69
N ALA A 5 13.46 2.25 8.82
CA ALA A 5 13.93 1.01 8.22
C ALA A 5 13.95 1.09 6.68
N SER A 6 12.95 1.73 6.06
CA SER A 6 12.91 1.94 4.61
C SER A 6 14.08 2.79 4.13
N LYS A 7 14.39 3.89 4.83
CA LYS A 7 15.55 4.74 4.55
C LYS A 7 16.86 3.97 4.71
N LEU A 8 17.00 3.16 5.76
CA LEU A 8 18.19 2.32 6.00
C LEU A 8 18.44 1.32 4.87
N HIS A 9 17.37 0.75 4.30
CA HIS A 9 17.46 -0.17 3.17
C HIS A 9 17.37 0.53 1.80
N ASN A 10 17.54 1.85 1.71
CA ASN A 10 17.41 2.64 0.48
C ASN A 10 16.12 2.36 -0.30
N HIS A 11 15.02 2.05 0.39
CA HIS A 11 13.75 1.65 -0.20
C HIS A 11 13.82 0.39 -1.08
N LYS A 12 14.85 -0.46 -0.94
CA LYS A 12 15.07 -1.67 -1.76
C LYS A 12 14.62 -2.96 -1.10
N ASN A 13 14.08 -2.91 0.12
CA ASN A 13 13.59 -4.09 0.81
C ASN A 13 12.05 -4.19 0.71
N ALA A 14 11.57 -5.14 -0.10
CA ALA A 14 10.15 -5.37 -0.33
C ALA A 14 9.37 -5.69 0.96
N GLN A 15 9.96 -6.40 1.92
CA GLN A 15 9.28 -6.71 3.19
C GLN A 15 9.06 -5.47 4.05
N VAL A 16 10.05 -4.57 4.10
CA VAL A 16 9.93 -3.31 4.87
C VAL A 16 8.85 -2.43 4.25
N LEU A 17 8.80 -2.34 2.92
CA LEU A 17 7.74 -1.62 2.22
C LEU A 17 6.36 -2.25 2.45
N LEU A 18 6.26 -3.59 2.45
CA LEU A 18 5.01 -4.30 2.75
C LEU A 18 4.48 -3.93 4.15
N TYR A 19 5.32 -3.95 5.18
CA TYR A 19 4.90 -3.58 6.53
C TYR A 19 4.60 -2.08 6.67
N MET A 20 5.34 -1.22 5.96
CA MET A 20 5.03 0.21 5.91
C MET A 20 3.66 0.47 5.28
N ALA A 21 3.32 -0.24 4.20
CA ALA A 21 2.01 -0.13 3.57
C ALA A 21 0.87 -0.61 4.48
N ARG A 22 1.09 -1.69 5.26
CA ARG A 22 0.11 -2.14 6.25
C ARG A 22 -0.13 -1.09 7.33
N ALA A 23 0.94 -0.46 7.84
CA ALA A 23 0.80 0.63 8.81
C ALA A 23 -0.01 1.80 8.24
N HIS A 24 0.19 2.18 6.98
CA HIS A 24 -0.66 3.18 6.33
C HIS A 24 -2.12 2.73 6.20
N HIS A 25 -2.35 1.49 5.80
CA HIS A 25 -3.70 0.94 5.66
C HIS A 25 -4.43 0.91 7.02
N ASP A 26 -3.77 0.48 8.09
CA ASP A 26 -4.33 0.42 9.44
C ASP A 26 -4.62 1.82 10.01
N ALA A 27 -3.91 2.84 9.53
CA ALA A 27 -4.18 4.25 9.85
C ALA A 27 -5.35 4.85 9.02
N GLY A 28 -5.92 4.11 8.07
CA GLY A 28 -6.96 4.60 7.14
C GLY A 28 -6.41 5.30 5.90
N ASP A 29 -5.08 5.40 5.75
CA ASP A 29 -4.41 6.04 4.63
C ASP A 29 -4.24 5.08 3.45
N HIS A 30 -5.35 4.72 2.81
CA HIS A 30 -5.37 3.70 1.76
C HIS A 30 -4.62 4.10 0.47
N LEU A 31 -4.60 5.40 0.12
CA LEU A 31 -3.86 5.90 -1.04
C LEU A 31 -2.33 5.79 -0.87
N PRO A 32 -1.73 6.27 0.25
CA PRO A 32 -0.33 5.98 0.57
C PRO A 32 -0.01 4.49 0.61
N ALA A 33 -0.88 3.66 1.22
CA ALA A 33 -0.70 2.22 1.27
C ALA A 33 -0.56 1.60 -0.14
N LYS A 34 -1.43 2.00 -1.09
CA LYS A 34 -1.35 1.58 -2.50
C LYS A 34 -0.01 1.96 -3.13
N CYS A 35 0.41 3.21 -2.99
CA CYS A 35 1.66 3.70 -3.58
C CYS A 35 2.89 2.91 -3.06
N VAL A 36 2.93 2.61 -1.77
CA VAL A 36 4.02 1.83 -1.17
C VAL A 36 3.98 0.38 -1.65
N LEU A 37 2.81 -0.24 -1.77
CA LEU A 37 2.66 -1.60 -2.29
C LEU A 37 3.06 -1.73 -3.76
N LEU A 38 2.81 -0.72 -4.60
CA LEU A 38 3.29 -0.71 -5.99
C LEU A 38 4.82 -0.69 -6.06
N LYS A 39 5.49 0.05 -5.17
CA LYS A 39 6.95 0.02 -5.06
C LYS A 39 7.45 -1.35 -4.59
N ALA A 40 6.79 -1.95 -3.59
CA ALA A 40 7.11 -3.30 -3.13
C ALA A 40 6.93 -4.35 -4.24
N LEU A 41 5.89 -4.21 -5.07
CA LEU A 41 5.60 -5.11 -6.18
C LEU A 41 6.67 -5.03 -7.27
N HIS A 42 7.20 -3.83 -7.55
CA HIS A 42 8.30 -3.67 -8.50
C HIS A 42 9.57 -4.40 -8.05
N LEU A 43 9.85 -4.41 -6.73
CA LEU A 43 11.01 -5.10 -6.16
C LEU A 43 10.81 -6.61 -6.04
N ALA A 44 9.58 -7.06 -5.78
CA ALA A 44 9.26 -8.48 -5.58
C ALA A 44 7.94 -8.84 -6.29
N PRO A 45 7.95 -8.92 -7.64
CA PRO A 45 6.72 -9.13 -8.42
C PRO A 45 6.08 -10.49 -8.16
N THR A 46 6.87 -11.49 -7.79
CA THR A 46 6.43 -12.85 -7.50
C THR A 46 5.97 -13.04 -6.05
N ASP A 47 6.16 -12.05 -5.15
CA ASP A 47 5.73 -12.17 -3.76
C ASP A 47 4.19 -12.11 -3.67
N ILE A 48 3.60 -13.22 -3.23
CA ILE A 48 2.14 -13.36 -3.08
C ILE A 48 1.60 -12.43 -1.99
N LYS A 49 2.36 -12.14 -0.93
CA LYS A 49 1.92 -11.27 0.16
C LYS A 49 1.73 -9.85 -0.34
N VAL A 50 2.66 -9.34 -1.15
CA VAL A 50 2.55 -8.00 -1.76
C VAL A 50 1.33 -7.93 -2.67
N ARG A 51 1.14 -8.92 -3.55
CA ARG A 51 -0.01 -8.98 -4.46
C ARG A 51 -1.36 -9.01 -3.72
N LEU A 52 -1.48 -9.84 -2.70
CA LEU A 52 -2.72 -9.94 -1.90
C LEU A 52 -3.00 -8.65 -1.11
N ASN A 53 -1.98 -8.03 -0.52
CA ASN A 53 -2.16 -6.76 0.21
C ASN A 53 -2.56 -5.62 -0.74
N LEU A 54 -1.99 -5.57 -1.96
CA LEU A 54 -2.40 -4.61 -2.98
C LEU A 54 -3.84 -4.83 -3.44
N ALA A 55 -4.24 -6.08 -3.69
CA ALA A 55 -5.61 -6.41 -4.07
C ALA A 55 -6.60 -5.98 -2.98
N PHE A 56 -6.28 -6.21 -1.71
CA PHE A 56 -7.13 -5.81 -0.59
C PHE A 56 -7.29 -4.28 -0.50
N VAL A 57 -6.20 -3.53 -0.59
CA VAL A 57 -6.22 -2.06 -0.58
C VAL A 57 -7.07 -1.50 -1.74
N LEU A 58 -6.98 -2.10 -2.92
CA LEU A 58 -7.78 -1.70 -4.08
C LEU A 58 -9.27 -1.98 -3.89
N GLN A 59 -9.63 -3.11 -3.26
CA GLN A 59 -11.03 -3.43 -2.93
C GLN A 59 -11.64 -2.42 -1.95
N VAL A 60 -10.84 -1.88 -1.03
CA VAL A 60 -11.28 -0.85 -0.09
C VAL A 60 -11.40 0.52 -0.78
N LEU A 61 -10.43 0.88 -1.61
CA LEU A 61 -10.42 2.17 -2.32
C LEU A 61 -11.53 2.28 -3.36
N GLY A 62 -11.87 1.20 -4.06
CA GLY A 62 -12.87 1.23 -5.15
C GLY A 62 -14.22 1.83 -4.71
N PRO A 63 -14.88 1.28 -3.68
CA PRO A 63 -16.13 1.82 -3.16
C PRO A 63 -16.01 3.25 -2.62
N GLN A 64 -14.91 3.58 -1.93
CA GLN A 64 -14.68 4.93 -1.38
C GLN A 64 -14.61 5.98 -2.49
N LEU A 65 -13.92 5.67 -3.59
CA LEU A 65 -13.86 6.55 -4.75
C LEU A 65 -15.24 6.72 -5.37
N LEU A 66 -15.97 5.62 -5.60
CA LEU A 66 -17.32 5.66 -6.17
C LEU A 66 -18.30 6.47 -5.31
N GLN A 67 -18.28 6.30 -3.98
CA GLN A 67 -19.11 7.08 -3.06
C GLN A 67 -18.72 8.55 -3.04
N GLY A 68 -17.42 8.87 -3.12
CA GLY A 68 -16.94 10.24 -3.25
C GLY A 68 -17.46 10.93 -4.52
N PHE A 69 -17.64 10.21 -5.62
CA PHE A 69 -18.26 10.73 -6.84
C PHE A 69 -19.77 10.98 -6.70
N VAL A 70 -20.49 10.15 -5.95
CA VAL A 70 -21.96 10.28 -5.77
C VAL A 70 -22.35 11.46 -4.87
N LEU A 71 -21.47 11.92 -3.97
CA LEU A 71 -21.74 13.06 -3.07
C LEU A 71 -21.43 14.43 -3.67
N GLN A 72 -21.04 14.49 -4.95
CA GLN A 72 -20.76 15.75 -5.66
C GLN A 72 -21.89 16.18 -6.62
N GLU A 73 -23.02 15.48 -6.63
CA GLU A 73 -24.21 15.83 -7.43
C GLU A 73 -25.39 16.30 -6.58
#